data_AF-A0A5D2KJL6-F1
#
_entry.id   AF-A0A5D2KJL6-F1
#
_cell.length_a   1.000
_cell.length_b   1.000
_cell.length_c   1.000
_cell.angle_alpha   90.00
_cell.angle_beta   90.00
_cell.angle_gamma   90.00
#
_symmetry.space_group_name_H-M   'P 1'
#
loop_
_entity.id
_entity.type
_entity.pdbx_description
1 polymer ?
#
loop_
_entity_poly.entity_id
_entity_poly.type
_entity_poly.pdbx_seq_one_letter_code
_entity_poly.pdbx_strand_id
1 'polypeptide(L)'
;MNSQSSRSHAIFTISMEQKKIASCLSGVNDDTGEDILCAKLHLVDLAGSERANGMRFKEGLLALGNVISALGDEKKRKEGGHVPYRDSKLTRLLQDSLGGNSKTVMIACVSPADTNAEETLNTLKYANRARNIQNKAVVRHLCNILAKEMFFVGYYNSCSNNLSSSTY
;
A
#
# COMPACT_ATOMS: atom_id res chain seq x y z
N MET A 1 -13.53 -16.19 -16.00
CA MET A 1 -13.61 -15.41 -14.75
C MET A 1 -13.45 -16.36 -13.56
N ASN A 2 -12.45 -16.15 -12.72
CA ASN A 2 -12.08 -17.06 -11.63
C ASN A 2 -13.05 -16.95 -10.41
N SER A 3 -13.41 -18.09 -9.84
CA SER A 3 -14.17 -18.22 -8.58
C SER A 3 -13.33 -17.93 -7.33
N GLN A 4 -12.00 -17.91 -7.43
CA GLN A 4 -11.07 -17.67 -6.31
C GLN A 4 -10.63 -16.20 -6.11
N SER A 5 -11.14 -15.23 -6.88
CA SER A 5 -10.81 -13.82 -6.60
C SER A 5 -11.29 -13.43 -5.19
N SER A 6 -10.36 -12.97 -4.34
CA SER A 6 -10.62 -12.55 -2.96
C SER A 6 -11.66 -11.44 -2.95
N ARG A 7 -12.77 -11.65 -2.25
CA ARG A 7 -13.88 -10.68 -2.13
C ARG A 7 -13.66 -9.62 -1.05
N SER A 8 -12.54 -9.68 -0.34
CA SER A 8 -12.18 -8.81 0.78
C SER A 8 -10.76 -8.32 0.65
N HIS A 9 -10.50 -7.10 1.12
CA HIS A 9 -9.15 -6.60 1.31
C HIS A 9 -8.56 -7.23 2.59
N ALA A 10 -7.30 -7.65 2.56
CA ALA A 10 -6.59 -8.14 3.74
C ALA A 10 -5.40 -7.23 4.03
N ILE A 11 -5.20 -6.92 5.31
CA ILE A 11 -4.04 -6.16 5.80
C ILE A 11 -3.36 -7.02 6.85
N PHE A 12 -2.13 -7.42 6.56
CA PHE A 12 -1.28 -8.12 7.50
C PHE A 12 -0.18 -7.17 7.98
N THR A 13 -0.10 -6.97 9.30
CA THR A 13 0.85 -6.03 9.90
C THR A 13 1.85 -6.77 10.76
N ILE A 14 3.14 -6.65 10.45
CA ILE A 14 4.22 -7.09 11.32
C ILE A 14 4.70 -5.86 12.10
N SER A 15 4.75 -5.94 13.43
CA SER A 15 5.35 -4.90 14.27
C SER A 15 6.60 -5.46 14.92
N MET A 16 7.70 -4.73 14.84
CA MET A 16 8.98 -5.09 15.45
C MET A 16 9.41 -3.96 16.37
N GLU A 17 9.77 -4.30 17.59
CA GLU A 17 10.34 -3.37 18.56
C GLU A 17 11.74 -3.86 18.92
N GLN A 18 12.71 -2.97 18.82
CA GLN A 18 14.10 -3.23 19.15
C GLN A 18 14.52 -2.27 20.24
N LYS A 19 14.76 -2.81 21.43
CA LYS A 19 15.32 -2.07 22.55
C LYS A 19 16.84 -2.20 22.51
N LYS A 20 17.55 -1.08 22.39
CA LYS A 20 19.02 -1.08 22.45
C LYS A 20 19.43 -1.12 23.92
N ILE A 21 19.91 -2.28 24.39
CA ILE A 21 20.50 -2.38 25.73
C ILE A 21 21.90 -1.76 25.64
N ALA A 22 22.06 -0.55 26.15
CA ALA A 22 23.39 0.01 26.38
C ALA A 22 24.09 -0.88 27.42
N SER A 23 25.14 -1.59 27.00
CA SER A 23 25.97 -2.38 27.92
C SER A 23 26.57 -1.45 28.96
N CYS A 24 26.23 -1.70 30.22
CA CYS A 24 26.79 -1.08 31.41
C CYS A 24 28.31 -1.29 31.48
N LEU A 25 29.08 -0.43 30.81
CA LEU A 25 30.54 -0.49 30.81
C LEU A 25 31.19 0.89 30.62
N SER A 26 30.64 1.92 31.24
CA SER A 26 31.38 3.16 31.55
C SER A 26 30.60 3.93 32.60
N GLY A 27 31.23 4.14 33.76
CA GLY A 27 30.71 5.05 34.76
C GLY A 27 30.67 6.49 34.24
N VAL A 28 29.97 7.32 35.01
CA VAL A 28 29.75 8.76 34.85
C VAL A 28 28.51 9.13 34.01
N ASN A 29 27.45 9.48 34.76
CA ASN A 29 26.44 10.50 34.47
C ASN A 29 26.17 10.83 32.99
N ASP A 30 25.15 10.23 32.39
CA ASP A 30 24.30 10.96 31.46
C ASP A 30 22.95 10.25 31.25
N ASP A 31 21.93 11.04 30.98
CA ASP A 31 20.52 10.74 30.73
C ASP A 31 20.32 9.70 29.60
N THR A 32 20.61 8.42 29.87
CA THR A 32 20.53 7.36 28.87
C THR A 32 19.09 6.86 28.79
N GLY A 33 18.26 7.66 28.13
CA GLY A 33 16.94 7.24 27.67
C GLY A 33 17.05 5.94 26.89
N GLU A 34 16.18 4.97 27.20
CA GLU A 34 16.14 3.72 26.47
C GLU A 34 15.78 3.99 25.00
N ASP A 35 16.75 3.84 24.09
CA ASP A 35 16.48 3.93 22.65
C ASP A 35 15.64 2.71 22.23
N ILE A 36 14.35 2.93 22.03
CA ILE A 36 13.40 1.93 21.51
C ILE A 36 13.09 2.25 20.05
N LEU A 37 13.57 1.39 19.16
CA LEU A 37 13.27 1.46 17.73
C LEU A 37 12.05 0.60 17.42
N CYS A 38 10.96 1.21 16.99
CA CYS A 38 9.79 0.50 16.48
C CYS A 38 9.77 0.53 14.96
N ALA A 39 9.44 -0.59 14.32
CA ALA A 39 9.16 -0.72 12.89
C ALA A 39 7.82 -1.42 12.69
N LYS A 40 7.07 -1.05 11.65
CA LYS A 40 5.89 -1.83 11.23
C LYS A 40 6.04 -2.16 9.75
N LEU A 41 5.51 -3.28 9.30
CA LEU A 41 5.44 -3.65 7.90
C LEU A 41 3.98 -3.94 7.62
N HIS A 42 3.36 -3.23 6.68
CA HIS A 42 2.00 -3.56 6.25
C HIS A 42 2.06 -4.25 4.88
N LEU A 43 1.56 -5.48 4.83
CA LEU A 43 1.32 -6.22 3.60
C LEU A 43 -0.17 -6.13 3.30
N VAL A 44 -0.51 -5.45 2.21
CA VAL A 44 -1.88 -5.13 1.88
C VAL A 44 -2.25 -5.86 0.58
N ASP A 45 -3.17 -6.81 0.70
CA ASP A 45 -3.80 -7.49 -0.41
C ASP A 45 -5.12 -6.80 -0.73
N LEU A 46 -5.20 -6.19 -1.93
CA LEU A 46 -6.39 -5.52 -2.37
C LEU A 46 -7.22 -6.43 -3.28
N ALA A 47 -8.52 -6.51 -3.01
CA ALA A 47 -9.46 -7.19 -3.90
C ALA A 47 -9.36 -6.62 -5.33
N GLY A 48 -9.60 -7.49 -6.32
CA GLY A 48 -9.46 -7.15 -7.74
C GLY A 48 -10.44 -6.06 -8.22
N SER A 49 -9.99 -5.23 -9.17
CA SER A 49 -10.77 -4.12 -9.75
C SER A 49 -11.99 -4.61 -10.54
N GLU A 50 -11.97 -5.86 -11.02
CA GLU A 50 -13.01 -6.42 -11.88
C GLU A 50 -14.36 -6.61 -11.20
N ARG A 51 -14.35 -6.78 -9.87
CA ARG A 51 -15.58 -6.92 -9.06
C ARG A 51 -16.02 -5.59 -8.47
N ALA A 52 -15.25 -4.52 -8.67
CA ALA A 52 -15.66 -3.16 -8.32
C ALA A 52 -16.80 -2.65 -9.22
N ASN A 53 -17.40 -3.44 -10.12
CA ASN A 53 -18.63 -3.05 -10.82
C ASN A 53 -19.90 -3.16 -9.95
N GLY A 54 -19.86 -3.85 -8.80
CA GLY A 54 -20.97 -3.93 -7.84
C GLY A 54 -21.01 -2.76 -6.84
N MET A 55 -22.22 -2.27 -6.51
CA MET A 55 -22.43 -1.03 -5.71
C MET A 55 -21.79 -1.00 -4.31
N ARG A 56 -21.45 -2.14 -3.68
CA ARG A 56 -20.97 -2.19 -2.28
C ARG A 56 -19.48 -2.42 -2.07
N PHE A 57 -18.75 -2.96 -3.03
CA PHE A 57 -17.29 -3.17 -2.92
C PHE A 57 -16.47 -2.05 -3.58
N LYS A 58 -17.14 -1.08 -4.21
CA LYS A 58 -16.54 0.10 -4.85
C LYS A 58 -15.81 1.02 -3.88
N GLU A 59 -16.31 1.14 -2.65
CA GLU A 59 -15.95 2.26 -1.77
C GLU A 59 -14.45 2.25 -1.38
N GLY A 60 -13.87 1.08 -1.15
CA GLY A 60 -12.46 0.95 -0.75
C GLY A 60 -11.47 1.35 -1.85
N LEU A 61 -11.55 0.70 -3.02
CA LEU A 61 -10.65 0.99 -4.15
C LEU A 61 -10.91 2.36 -4.78
N LEU A 62 -12.17 2.81 -4.84
CA LEU A 62 -12.50 4.12 -5.36
C LEU A 62 -11.97 5.23 -4.46
N ALA A 63 -12.16 5.13 -3.14
CA ALA A 63 -11.60 6.07 -2.18
C ALA A 63 -10.06 6.10 -2.27
N LEU A 64 -9.43 4.93 -2.41
CA LEU A 64 -7.99 4.82 -2.61
C LEU A 64 -7.55 5.54 -3.91
N GLY A 65 -8.28 5.35 -5.01
CA GLY A 65 -8.04 6.06 -6.27
C GLY A 65 -8.20 7.58 -6.17
N ASN A 66 -9.17 8.07 -5.40
CA ASN A 66 -9.36 9.49 -5.15
C ASN A 66 -8.18 10.08 -4.34
N VAL A 67 -7.76 9.39 -3.28
CA VAL A 67 -6.59 9.78 -2.48
C VAL A 67 -5.32 9.83 -3.34
N ILE A 68 -5.07 8.79 -4.14
CA ILE A 68 -3.89 8.74 -5.02
C ILE A 68 -3.94 9.85 -6.08
N SER A 69 -5.12 10.15 -6.62
CA SER A 69 -5.26 11.24 -7.60
C SER A 69 -5.00 12.61 -6.97
N ALA A 70 -5.50 12.84 -5.75
CA ALA A 70 -5.26 14.08 -5.02
C ALA A 70 -3.78 14.28 -4.68
N LEU A 71 -3.07 13.19 -4.33
CA LEU A 71 -1.66 13.23 -3.96
C LEU A 71 -0.70 13.25 -5.16
N GLY A 72 -1.08 12.60 -6.28
CA GLY A 72 -0.27 12.53 -7.50
C GLY A 72 -0.33 13.80 -8.36
N ASP A 73 -1.34 14.65 -8.17
CA ASP A 73 -1.44 15.97 -8.83
C ASP A 73 -0.55 17.00 -8.12
N GLU A 74 0.56 17.38 -8.73
CA GLU A 74 1.47 18.38 -8.16
C GLU A 74 0.81 19.74 -7.90
N LYS A 75 -0.14 20.14 -8.74
CA LYS A 75 -0.88 21.40 -8.59
C LYS A 75 -1.73 21.41 -7.31
N LYS A 76 -2.57 20.38 -7.13
CA LYS A 76 -3.42 20.23 -5.93
C LYS A 76 -2.58 20.13 -4.66
N ARG A 77 -1.43 19.46 -4.74
CA ARG A 77 -0.50 19.36 -3.62
C ARG A 77 0.12 20.71 -3.22
N LYS A 78 0.49 21.54 -4.20
CA LYS A 78 1.02 22.90 -3.94
C LYS A 78 -0.05 23.84 -3.38
N GLU A 79 -1.30 23.66 -3.80
CA GLU A 79 -2.45 24.42 -3.31
C GLU A 79 -2.94 23.96 -1.92
N GLY A 80 -2.33 22.92 -1.33
CA GLY A 80 -2.72 22.41 -0.02
C GLY A 80 -4.11 21.77 -0.01
N GLY A 81 -4.56 21.21 -1.14
CA GLY A 81 -5.88 20.61 -1.27
C GLY A 81 -6.12 19.49 -0.25
N HIS A 82 -7.33 19.43 0.30
CA HIS A 82 -7.73 18.40 1.26
C HIS A 82 -7.71 17.01 0.60
N VAL A 83 -6.94 16.08 1.19
CA VAL A 83 -6.89 14.68 0.74
C VAL A 83 -7.93 13.86 1.50
N PRO A 84 -8.85 13.16 0.82
CA PRO A 84 -10.00 12.53 1.44
C PRO A 84 -9.68 11.16 2.06
N TYR A 85 -8.73 11.09 3.00
CA TYR A 85 -8.42 9.82 3.69
C TYR A 85 -9.62 9.26 4.47
N ARG A 86 -10.56 10.12 4.87
CA ARG A 86 -11.71 9.76 5.72
C ARG A 86 -12.80 8.98 4.99
N ASP A 87 -12.79 8.97 3.66
CA ASP A 87 -13.85 8.36 2.85
C ASP A 87 -13.93 6.83 3.02
N SER A 88 -12.82 6.18 3.41
CA SER A 88 -12.82 4.75 3.73
C SER A 88 -11.95 4.42 4.94
N LYS A 89 -12.28 3.35 5.67
CA LYS A 89 -11.42 2.84 6.75
C LYS A 89 -10.05 2.41 6.22
N LEU A 90 -10.00 1.87 5.00
CA LEU A 90 -8.77 1.46 4.33
C LEU A 90 -7.83 2.65 4.14
N THR A 91 -8.29 3.73 3.51
CA THR A 91 -7.47 4.94 3.28
C THR A 91 -7.02 5.64 4.56
N ARG A 92 -7.74 5.45 5.68
CA ARG A 92 -7.29 5.92 7.00
C ARG A 92 -6.14 5.08 7.56
N LEU A 93 -6.20 3.76 7.40
CA LEU A 93 -5.13 2.87 7.84
C LEU A 93 -3.85 3.09 7.01
N LEU A 94 -4.01 3.41 5.73
CA LEU A 94 -2.89 3.61 4.79
C LEU A 94 -2.42 5.06 4.70
N GLN A 95 -2.93 5.95 5.55
CA GLN A 95 -2.59 7.38 5.51
C GLN A 95 -1.10 7.61 5.71
N ASP A 96 -0.46 6.82 6.57
CA ASP A 96 0.98 6.90 6.80
C ASP A 96 1.80 6.54 5.54
N SER A 97 1.21 5.73 4.65
CA SER A 97 1.85 5.22 3.43
C SER A 97 1.49 5.95 2.15
N LEU A 98 0.48 6.81 2.18
CA LEU A 98 0.11 7.66 1.07
C LEU A 98 0.35 9.10 1.48
N GLY A 99 1.58 9.60 1.31
CA GLY A 99 1.96 10.97 1.66
C GLY A 99 2.41 11.18 3.11
N GLY A 100 2.62 10.11 3.88
CA GLY A 100 3.02 10.15 5.28
C GLY A 100 4.47 9.74 5.56
N ASN A 101 4.70 9.18 6.76
CA ASN A 101 6.00 8.78 7.29
C ASN A 101 6.31 7.29 7.05
N SER A 102 6.29 6.86 5.79
CA SER A 102 6.46 5.45 5.41
C SER A 102 7.19 5.34 4.07
N LYS A 103 7.97 4.27 3.90
CA LYS A 103 8.48 3.86 2.60
C LYS A 103 7.45 2.92 1.97
N THR A 104 6.87 3.35 0.86
CA THR A 104 5.77 2.63 0.23
C THR A 104 6.16 2.14 -1.15
N VAL A 105 5.84 0.88 -1.40
CA VAL A 105 6.00 0.18 -2.68
C VAL A 105 4.61 -0.27 -3.12
N MET A 106 4.29 0.03 -4.37
CA MET A 106 3.07 -0.45 -5.00
C MET A 106 3.43 -1.37 -6.16
N ILE A 107 2.75 -2.52 -6.22
CA ILE A 107 2.89 -3.55 -7.23
C ILE A 107 1.61 -3.55 -8.04
N ALA A 108 1.75 -3.24 -9.32
CA ALA A 108 0.66 -3.31 -10.27
C ALA A 108 0.62 -4.74 -10.86
N CYS A 109 -0.41 -5.52 -10.56
CA CYS A 109 -0.60 -6.81 -11.23
C CYS A 109 -1.52 -6.60 -12.44
N VAL A 110 -1.00 -6.88 -13.62
CA VAL A 110 -1.68 -6.70 -14.91
C VAL A 110 -1.73 -8.01 -15.68
N SER A 111 -2.70 -8.13 -16.57
CA SER A 111 -2.86 -9.31 -17.44
C SER A 111 -2.44 -8.97 -18.87
N PRO A 112 -1.67 -9.83 -19.55
CA PRO A 112 -1.28 -9.63 -20.95
C PRO A 112 -2.39 -10.00 -21.95
N ALA A 113 -3.53 -10.50 -21.50
CA ALA A 113 -4.62 -10.90 -22.39
C ALA A 113 -5.34 -9.69 -23.00
N ASP A 114 -5.62 -9.73 -24.31
CA ASP A 114 -6.27 -8.64 -25.04
C ASP A 114 -7.65 -8.29 -24.48
N THR A 115 -8.39 -9.29 -23.98
CA THR A 115 -9.69 -9.08 -23.33
C THR A 115 -9.62 -8.20 -22.08
N ASN A 116 -8.42 -8.07 -21.49
CA ASN A 116 -8.17 -7.33 -20.26
C ASN A 116 -7.37 -6.04 -20.52
N ALA A 117 -7.13 -5.67 -21.78
CA ALA A 117 -6.28 -4.54 -22.14
C ALA A 117 -6.76 -3.21 -21.52
N GLU A 118 -8.07 -2.99 -21.46
CA GLU A 118 -8.66 -1.78 -20.85
C GLU A 118 -8.37 -1.70 -19.34
N GLU A 119 -8.58 -2.80 -18.61
CA GLU A 119 -8.30 -2.90 -17.17
C GLU A 119 -6.81 -2.76 -16.86
N THR A 120 -5.96 -3.40 -17.68
CA THR A 120 -4.50 -3.25 -17.60
C THR A 120 -4.10 -1.79 -17.79
N LEU A 121 -4.66 -1.10 -18.80
CA LEU A 121 -4.39 0.33 -19.03
C LEU A 121 -4.83 1.19 -17.84
N ASN A 122 -6.00 0.92 -17.26
CA ASN A 122 -6.50 1.63 -16.08
C ASN A 122 -5.59 1.42 -14.85
N THR A 123 -5.12 0.19 -14.65
CA THR A 123 -4.17 -0.16 -13.59
C THR A 123 -2.82 0.54 -13.78
N LEU A 124 -2.32 0.63 -15.01
CA LEU A 124 -1.08 1.35 -15.32
C LEU A 124 -1.23 2.86 -15.13
N LYS A 125 -2.35 3.46 -15.54
CA LYS A 125 -2.67 4.87 -15.27
C LYS A 125 -2.72 5.16 -13.76
N TYR A 126 -3.27 4.21 -12.99
CA TYR A 126 -3.30 4.28 -11.55
C TYR A 126 -1.89 4.22 -10.94
N ALA A 127 -1.07 3.25 -11.35
CA ALA A 127 0.32 3.12 -10.92
C ALA A 127 1.16 4.37 -11.26
N ASN A 128 0.94 4.96 -12.43
CA ASN A 128 1.63 6.18 -12.84
C ASN A 128 1.30 7.38 -11.94
N ARG A 129 0.03 7.50 -11.48
CA ARG A 129 -0.35 8.53 -10.49
C ARG A 129 0.27 8.25 -9.13
N ALA A 130 0.22 6.99 -8.68
CA ALA A 130 0.77 6.57 -7.39
C ALA A 130 2.28 6.81 -7.30
N ARG A 131 3.02 6.64 -8.41
CA ARG A 131 4.46 6.93 -8.50
C ARG A 131 4.82 8.37 -8.12
N ASN A 132 3.91 9.33 -8.37
CA ASN A 132 4.17 10.75 -8.11
C ASN A 132 3.94 11.15 -6.65
N ILE A 133 3.42 10.24 -5.81
CA ILE A 133 3.19 10.50 -4.38
C ILE A 133 4.54 10.61 -3.67
N GLN A 134 4.71 11.68 -2.89
CA GLN A 134 5.93 11.93 -2.14
C GLN A 134 5.73 11.59 -0.66
N ASN A 135 6.41 10.54 -0.19
CA ASN A 135 6.49 10.21 1.22
C ASN A 135 7.78 10.75 1.84
N LYS A 136 7.71 11.17 3.11
CA LYS A 136 8.87 11.64 3.88
C LYS A 136 9.12 10.69 5.05
N ALA A 137 9.77 9.56 4.76
CA ALA A 137 10.14 8.58 5.77
C ALA A 137 11.34 9.06 6.60
N VAL A 138 11.13 9.29 7.89
CA VAL A 138 12.11 9.70 8.90
C VAL A 138 12.11 8.67 10.02
N VAL A 139 13.28 8.12 10.33
CA VAL A 139 13.49 7.24 11.49
C VAL A 139 13.51 8.09 12.75
N ARG A 140 12.69 7.76 13.76
CA ARG A 140 12.69 8.44 15.08
C ARG A 140 12.90 7.43 16.20
N HIS A 141 13.71 7.79 17.19
CA HIS A 141 14.20 6.92 18.28
C HIS A 141 13.23 6.70 19.46
N LEU A 142 12.07 7.37 19.48
CA LEU A 142 11.12 7.33 20.61
C LEU A 142 9.81 6.58 20.31
N CYS A 143 9.43 6.47 19.03
CA CYS A 143 8.34 5.67 18.47
C CYS A 143 8.04 6.20 17.06
N ASN A 144 8.48 5.52 16.01
CA ASN A 144 7.62 5.13 14.88
C ASN A 144 8.38 4.45 13.72
N ILE A 145 7.90 3.24 13.43
CA ILE A 145 7.51 2.68 12.13
C ILE A 145 8.41 3.02 10.93
N LEU A 146 9.43 2.19 10.68
CA LEU A 146 9.86 1.91 9.31
C LEU A 146 8.80 1.06 8.60
N ALA A 147 7.69 1.69 8.19
CA ALA A 147 6.75 1.10 7.26
C ALA A 147 7.46 0.89 5.92
N LYS A 148 7.78 -0.36 5.63
CA LYS A 148 7.83 -0.83 4.25
C LYS A 148 6.42 -1.34 3.98
N GLU A 149 5.70 -0.69 3.08
CA GLU A 149 4.39 -1.21 2.68
C GLU A 149 4.45 -1.68 1.25
N MET A 150 3.94 -2.88 1.02
CA MET A 150 3.86 -3.51 -0.29
C MET A 150 2.37 -3.62 -0.62
N PHE A 151 1.88 -2.74 -1.47
CA PHE A 151 0.52 -2.81 -1.99
C PHE A 151 0.51 -3.71 -3.22
N PHE A 152 -0.30 -4.76 -3.21
CA PHE A 152 -0.67 -5.44 -4.45
C PHE A 152 -1.95 -4.78 -4.98
N VAL A 153 -1.81 -3.88 -5.94
CA VAL A 153 -2.94 -3.33 -6.70
C VAL A 153 -2.98 -4.11 -8.01
N GLY A 154 -3.75 -5.19 -8.00
CA GLY A 154 -3.70 -6.17 -9.06
C GLY A 154 -5.07 -6.60 -9.54
N TYR A 155 -5.21 -6.69 -10.86
CA TYR A 155 -6.26 -7.47 -11.48
C TYR A 155 -5.93 -8.96 -11.28
N TYR A 156 -6.74 -9.69 -10.51
CA TYR A 156 -6.56 -11.14 -10.31
C TYR A 156 -7.48 -11.93 -11.25
N ASN A 157 -7.06 -12.08 -12.52
CA ASN A 157 -7.39 -13.32 -13.22
C ASN A 157 -6.20 -14.25 -13.03
N SER A 158 -6.33 -15.18 -12.08
CA SER A 158 -5.46 -16.36 -12.10
C SER A 158 -5.66 -17.02 -13.47
N CYS A 159 -4.66 -16.96 -14.33
CA CYS A 159 -4.53 -17.91 -15.42
C CYS A 159 -4.31 -19.29 -14.80
N SER A 160 -5.39 -19.93 -14.34
CA SER A 160 -5.45 -21.39 -14.29
C SER A 160 -6.10 -21.85 -15.58
N ASN A 161 -5.24 -22.27 -16.50
CA ASN A 161 -5.35 -23.43 -17.39
C ASN A 161 -4.88 -23.11 -18.81
N ASN A 162 -3.62 -23.45 -19.09
CA ASN A 162 -3.29 -24.26 -20.26
C ASN A 162 -2.00 -25.05 -19.96
N LEU A 163 -2.13 -26.02 -19.04
CA LEU A 163 -1.31 -27.22 -19.08
C LEU A 163 -2.22 -28.45 -19.08
N SER A 164 -3.13 -28.50 -20.04
CA SER A 164 -3.58 -29.77 -20.62
C SER A 164 -4.17 -29.51 -22.00
N SER A 165 -3.74 -30.33 -22.97
CA SER A 165 -4.28 -30.49 -24.33
C SER A 165 -3.65 -29.65 -25.44
N SER A 166 -2.45 -30.04 -25.87
CA SER A 166 -2.16 -30.22 -27.31
C SER A 166 -0.94 -31.14 -27.50
N THR A 167 -1.24 -32.42 -27.69
CA THR A 167 -0.68 -33.31 -28.72
C THR A 167 0.83 -33.23 -29.01
N TYR A 168 1.57 -34.26 -28.57
CA TYR A 168 2.22 -35.25 -29.43
C TYR A 168 2.22 -36.61 -28.73
#